data_AF-I5B4D3-F1
#
_entry.id   AF-I5B4D3-F1
#
_cell.length_a   1.000
_cell.length_b   1.000
_cell.length_c   1.000
_cell.angle_alpha   90.00
_cell.angle_beta   90.00
_cell.angle_gamma   90.00
#
_symmetry.space_group_name_H-M   'P 1'
#
loop_
_entity.id
_entity.type
_entity.pdbx_description
1 polymer ?
#
loop_
_entity_poly.entity_id
_entity_poly.type
_entity_poly.pdbx_seq_one_letter_code
_entity_poly.pdbx_strand_id
1 'polypeptide(L)'
;MMLKFIAKELQFLKTTGDAPELTPPEIYYSDLIMQPSKEFAIFSRRIADTCASQKTFITAAIQIDPAAPEKTIDTANDIFDACFHSVLDEDRGIWECLDPFTAIFAFWDYQAPTQGKKLLDLLNEKISQAVNAKLIMGTIAFPFHDFPVEEMAGCALKALDHAAFFGPGHAVEFDGLSLNISGDRLFQLNNIDAAITEYEKGLSISPTDFNLLNSLGVAFGVDACLDKAMEFFEKARKINPEEVMVIHNIGLIHRINGKNDSALAYLKKAHGIDPDLFEIELLLGHLLFKEKKFDPAIKHLDAAIRLKPESGTAFTIKGKILLERQDAAGAAAQFNQAVKLNPNDPEALSGYARAMALQKRNLPIALSFAKKSLALDPGNKQYRQYLEEIQNLYSRIAEKNQDRSIKSA
;
A
#
# COMPACT_ATOMS: atom_id res chain seq x y z
N MET A 1 -23.65 13.84 -8.85
CA MET A 1 -23.13 12.59 -8.27
C MET A 1 -21.64 12.79 -8.09
N MET A 2 -21.20 13.25 -6.91
CA MET A 2 -19.78 13.51 -6.63
C MET A 2 -19.04 12.17 -6.57
N LEU A 3 -18.01 12.00 -7.41
CA LEU A 3 -17.05 10.92 -7.29
C LEU A 3 -16.27 11.15 -5.98
N LYS A 4 -16.61 10.44 -4.91
CA LYS A 4 -15.82 10.39 -3.69
C LYS A 4 -14.79 9.28 -3.84
N PHE A 5 -13.51 9.65 -3.95
CA PHE A 5 -12.40 8.71 -3.96
C PHE A 5 -12.04 8.37 -2.52
N ILE A 6 -12.51 7.22 -2.03
CA ILE A 6 -12.34 6.79 -0.65
C ILE A 6 -10.95 6.16 -0.46
N ALA A 7 -10.31 6.45 0.68
CA ALA A 7 -9.10 5.77 1.12
C ALA A 7 -9.31 4.24 1.21
N LYS A 8 -8.38 3.46 0.66
CA LYS A 8 -8.23 2.04 1.02
C LYS A 8 -7.34 2.02 2.26
N GLU A 9 -7.66 1.18 3.25
CA GLU A 9 -6.97 1.11 4.55
C GLU A 9 -5.44 1.20 4.40
N LEU A 10 -4.84 2.29 4.88
CA LEU A 10 -3.40 2.50 4.90
C LEU A 10 -2.79 1.82 6.13
N GLN A 11 -1.89 0.87 5.88
CA GLN A 11 -0.95 0.34 6.88
C GLN A 11 0.47 0.38 6.33
N PHE A 12 0.98 1.57 5.99
CA PHE A 12 2.39 1.73 5.61
C PHE A 12 3.18 2.73 6.46
N LEU A 13 2.54 3.33 7.48
CA LEU A 13 3.21 4.17 8.47
C LEU A 13 2.90 3.65 9.88
N LYS A 14 3.38 2.46 10.21
CA LYS A 14 3.65 2.13 11.62
C LYS A 14 5.16 2.07 11.80
N THR A 15 5.77 3.24 11.90
CA THR A 15 6.99 3.33 12.70
C THR A 15 6.52 3.21 14.15
N THR A 16 6.96 2.15 14.83
CA THR A 16 6.81 1.99 16.27
C THR A 16 7.66 3.07 16.95
N GLY A 17 7.10 4.26 17.07
CA GLY A 17 7.70 5.39 17.78
C GLY A 17 6.59 6.31 18.27
N ASP A 18 6.88 7.11 19.30
CA ASP A 18 5.99 8.08 19.96
C ASP A 18 5.50 9.24 19.04
N ALA A 19 5.45 9.03 17.73
CA ALA A 19 4.85 9.96 16.77
C ALA A 19 3.32 10.00 16.95
N PRO A 20 2.68 11.16 16.81
CA PRO A 20 1.22 11.25 16.86
C PRO A 20 0.60 10.29 15.85
N GLU A 21 -0.52 9.64 16.22
CA GLU A 21 -1.30 8.80 15.30
C GLU A 21 -1.80 9.67 14.14
N LEU A 22 -1.02 9.71 13.05
CA LEU A 22 -1.42 10.34 11.81
C LEU A 22 -2.44 9.43 11.14
N THR A 23 -3.69 9.93 11.05
CA THR A 23 -4.76 9.20 10.37
C THR A 23 -4.83 9.72 8.92
N PRO A 24 -4.69 8.85 7.92
CA PRO A 24 -4.79 9.28 6.54
C PRO A 24 -6.17 9.88 6.22
N PRO A 25 -6.24 10.85 5.30
CA PRO A 25 -7.52 11.45 4.93
C PRO A 25 -8.42 10.45 4.21
N GLU A 26 -9.73 10.60 4.39
CA GLU A 26 -10.71 9.77 3.67
C GLU A 26 -10.73 10.06 2.16
N ILE A 27 -10.37 11.29 1.77
CA ILE A 27 -10.40 11.80 0.40
C ILE A 27 -9.02 12.31 0.03
N TYR A 28 -8.53 11.89 -1.13
CA TYR A 28 -7.29 12.38 -1.74
C TYR A 28 -7.62 13.26 -2.95
N TYR A 29 -7.38 14.57 -2.85
CA TYR A 29 -7.59 15.50 -3.95
C TYR A 29 -6.60 15.31 -5.08
N SER A 30 -5.40 14.78 -4.78
CA SER A 30 -4.44 14.41 -5.82
C SER A 30 -4.98 13.35 -6.80
N ASP A 31 -6.05 12.61 -6.45
CA ASP A 31 -6.73 11.70 -7.38
C ASP A 31 -7.35 12.46 -8.59
N LEU A 32 -7.65 13.76 -8.46
CA LEU A 32 -8.09 14.62 -9.57
C LEU A 32 -7.03 14.79 -10.67
N ILE A 33 -5.75 14.50 -10.37
CA ILE A 33 -4.69 14.52 -11.39
C ILE A 33 -4.86 13.33 -12.35
N MET A 34 -5.31 12.18 -11.83
CA MET A 34 -5.52 10.97 -12.61
C MET A 34 -6.90 10.93 -13.27
N GLN A 35 -7.91 11.45 -12.58
CA GLN A 35 -9.29 11.54 -13.08
C GLN A 35 -9.83 12.96 -12.86
N PRO A 36 -9.46 13.91 -13.74
CA PRO A 36 -9.84 15.30 -13.60
C PRO A 36 -11.35 15.49 -13.56
N SER A 37 -11.83 16.25 -12.57
CA SER A 37 -13.15 16.87 -12.66
C SER A 37 -13.16 17.92 -13.78
N LYS A 38 -14.37 18.31 -14.21
CA LYS A 38 -14.51 19.38 -15.21
C LYS A 38 -13.89 20.68 -14.68
N GLU A 39 -14.13 20.97 -13.42
CA GLU A 39 -13.69 22.16 -12.71
C GLU A 39 -12.16 22.17 -12.59
N PHE A 40 -11.54 21.07 -12.16
CA PHE A 40 -10.08 20.96 -12.06
C PHE A 40 -9.40 21.08 -13.43
N ALA A 41 -9.99 20.50 -14.48
CA ALA A 41 -9.46 20.61 -15.84
C ALA A 41 -9.53 22.05 -16.37
N ILE A 42 -10.62 22.79 -16.07
CA ILE A 42 -10.74 24.21 -16.41
C ILE A 42 -9.67 25.03 -15.70
N PHE A 43 -9.52 24.84 -14.39
CA PHE A 43 -8.54 25.57 -13.60
C PHE A 43 -7.10 25.29 -14.08
N SER A 44 -6.75 24.02 -14.30
CA SER A 44 -5.42 23.62 -14.78
C SER A 44 -5.09 24.25 -16.14
N ARG A 45 -6.07 24.35 -17.05
CA ARG A 45 -5.88 25.06 -18.32
C ARG A 45 -5.67 26.56 -18.11
N ARG A 46 -6.46 27.20 -17.23
CA ARG A 46 -6.31 28.62 -16.91
C ARG A 46 -4.94 28.92 -16.30
N ILE A 47 -4.41 28.04 -15.45
CA ILE A 47 -3.03 28.13 -14.92
C ILE A 47 -2.04 28.16 -16.09
N ALA A 48 -2.11 27.18 -16.99
CA ALA A 48 -1.19 27.12 -18.14
C ALA A 48 -1.28 28.38 -19.02
N ASP A 49 -2.49 28.88 -19.27
CA ASP A 49 -2.70 30.05 -20.16
C ASP A 49 -2.28 31.38 -19.50
N THR A 50 -2.58 31.57 -18.22
CA THR A 50 -2.39 32.86 -17.52
C THR A 50 -1.06 32.94 -16.79
N CYS A 51 -0.66 31.86 -16.11
CA CYS A 51 0.50 31.84 -15.22
C CYS A 51 1.80 31.55 -15.97
N ALA A 52 1.77 31.03 -17.20
CA ALA A 52 2.97 30.82 -18.01
C ALA A 52 3.75 32.12 -18.32
N SER A 53 3.07 33.26 -18.31
CA SER A 53 3.68 34.58 -18.48
C SER A 53 4.20 35.20 -17.19
N GLN A 54 3.88 34.61 -16.03
CA GLN A 54 4.19 35.17 -14.72
C GLN A 54 5.57 34.71 -14.25
N LYS A 55 6.36 35.64 -13.70
CA LYS A 55 7.67 35.32 -13.13
C LYS A 55 7.56 34.53 -11.83
N THR A 56 6.54 34.84 -11.03
CA THR A 56 6.26 34.22 -9.73
C THR A 56 4.76 34.21 -9.48
N PHE A 57 4.24 33.11 -8.96
CA PHE A 57 2.86 32.98 -8.51
C PHE A 57 2.76 31.90 -7.42
N ILE A 58 1.72 31.93 -6.60
CA ILE A 58 1.42 30.88 -5.62
C ILE A 58 0.13 30.20 -6.05
N THR A 59 0.11 28.87 -5.94
CA THR A 59 -1.10 28.08 -6.02
C THR A 59 -1.44 27.54 -4.63
N ALA A 60 -2.70 27.63 -4.24
CA ALA A 60 -3.19 27.11 -2.96
C ALA A 60 -4.50 26.35 -3.16
N ALA A 61 -4.57 25.13 -2.62
CA ALA A 61 -5.81 24.39 -2.48
C ALA A 61 -6.26 24.51 -1.01
N ILE A 62 -7.48 24.98 -0.81
CA ILE A 62 -8.04 25.27 0.52
C ILE A 62 -9.31 24.45 0.68
N GLN A 63 -9.34 23.65 1.74
CA GLN A 63 -10.48 22.85 2.14
C GLN A 63 -11.05 23.37 3.45
N ILE A 64 -12.36 23.61 3.47
CA ILE A 64 -13.14 23.79 4.70
C ILE A 64 -13.35 22.42 5.31
N ASP A 65 -13.19 22.31 6.63
CA ASP A 65 -13.50 21.08 7.37
C ASP A 65 -14.90 20.54 6.97
N PRO A 66 -15.01 19.31 6.42
CA PRO A 66 -16.30 18.73 6.05
C PRO A 66 -17.26 18.58 7.24
N ALA A 67 -16.78 18.65 8.48
CA ALA A 67 -17.60 18.70 9.69
C ALA A 67 -18.19 20.09 10.00
N ALA A 68 -17.91 21.10 9.18
CA ALA A 68 -18.50 22.44 9.32
C ALA A 68 -20.03 22.41 9.20
N PRO A 69 -20.76 23.39 9.82
CA PRO A 69 -22.21 23.44 9.75
C PRO A 69 -22.75 23.45 8.31
N GLU A 70 -23.87 22.78 8.04
CA GLU A 70 -24.47 22.67 6.69
C GLU A 70 -24.67 24.02 6.00
N LYS A 71 -25.13 25.03 6.75
CA LYS A 71 -25.27 26.41 6.27
C LYS A 71 -23.95 27.03 5.77
N THR A 72 -22.83 26.65 6.38
CA THR A 72 -21.49 27.07 5.96
C THR A 72 -21.14 26.47 4.61
N ILE A 73 -21.54 25.22 4.37
CA ILE A 73 -21.28 24.50 3.12
C ILE A 73 -22.10 25.10 1.97
N ASP A 74 -23.38 25.42 2.20
CA ASP A 74 -24.26 26.02 1.19
C ASP A 74 -23.78 27.39 0.67
N THR A 75 -22.97 28.09 1.46
CA THR A 75 -22.48 29.45 1.17
C THR A 75 -20.97 29.49 0.91
N ALA A 76 -20.28 28.34 0.90
CA ALA A 76 -18.83 28.27 0.79
C ALA A 76 -18.30 28.95 -0.47
N ASN A 77 -18.96 28.75 -1.61
CA ASN A 77 -18.55 29.35 -2.89
C ASN A 77 -18.65 30.87 -2.87
N ASP A 78 -19.75 31.42 -2.33
CA ASP A 78 -19.92 32.88 -2.19
C ASP A 78 -18.89 33.47 -1.22
N ILE A 79 -18.53 32.72 -0.17
CA ILE A 79 -17.49 33.10 0.79
C ILE A 79 -16.11 33.10 0.13
N PHE A 80 -15.77 32.05 -0.63
CA PHE A 80 -14.51 31.99 -1.36
C PHE A 80 -14.39 33.17 -2.34
N ASP A 81 -15.44 33.45 -3.11
CA ASP A 81 -15.48 34.56 -4.06
C ASP A 81 -15.29 35.91 -3.35
N ALA A 82 -16.08 36.19 -2.31
CA ALA A 82 -16.01 37.43 -1.57
C ALA A 82 -14.65 37.62 -0.87
N CYS A 83 -14.08 36.55 -0.30
CA CYS A 83 -12.78 36.60 0.35
C CYS A 83 -11.67 36.86 -0.68
N PHE A 84 -11.70 36.14 -1.82
CA PHE A 84 -10.76 36.30 -2.92
C PHE A 84 -10.72 37.75 -3.41
N HIS A 85 -11.87 38.32 -3.79
CA HIS A 85 -11.96 39.70 -4.27
C HIS A 85 -11.68 40.76 -3.19
N SER A 86 -11.75 40.41 -1.90
CA SER A 86 -11.37 41.30 -0.81
C SER A 86 -9.87 41.35 -0.54
N VAL A 87 -9.11 40.35 -1.02
CA VAL A 87 -7.66 40.23 -0.83
C VAL A 87 -6.90 40.52 -2.12
N LEU A 88 -7.47 40.13 -3.26
CA LEU A 88 -6.89 40.20 -4.59
C LEU A 88 -7.86 40.96 -5.51
N ASP A 89 -7.34 41.78 -6.41
CA ASP A 89 -8.13 42.31 -7.52
C ASP A 89 -8.24 41.27 -8.64
N GLU A 90 -9.23 41.45 -9.53
CA GLU A 90 -9.53 40.49 -10.62
C GLU A 90 -8.34 40.25 -11.57
N ASP A 91 -7.36 41.17 -11.61
CA ASP A 91 -6.19 41.10 -12.48
C ASP A 91 -4.99 40.33 -11.87
N ARG A 92 -5.03 39.98 -10.58
CA ARG A 92 -3.89 39.36 -9.86
C ARG A 92 -4.16 37.96 -9.34
N GLY A 93 -5.22 37.31 -9.80
CA GLY A 93 -5.41 35.90 -9.52
C GLY A 93 -6.55 35.25 -10.29
N ILE A 94 -6.65 33.94 -10.12
CA ILE A 94 -7.77 33.11 -10.54
C ILE A 94 -8.10 32.13 -9.43
N TRP A 95 -9.34 31.66 -9.42
CA TRP A 95 -9.78 30.59 -8.53
C TRP A 95 -10.87 29.74 -9.19
N GLU A 96 -11.11 28.56 -8.60
CA GLU A 96 -12.16 27.62 -9.01
C GLU A 96 -12.61 26.75 -7.82
N CYS A 97 -13.90 26.41 -7.77
CA CYS A 97 -14.41 25.42 -6.81
C CYS A 97 -14.19 24.01 -7.35
N LEU A 98 -13.56 23.13 -6.56
CA LEU A 98 -13.40 21.71 -6.92
C LEU A 98 -14.62 20.89 -6.49
N ASP A 99 -15.20 21.26 -5.35
CA ASP A 99 -16.42 20.72 -4.78
C ASP A 99 -17.00 21.75 -3.77
N PRO A 100 -18.13 21.47 -3.09
CA PRO A 100 -18.75 22.44 -2.18
C PRO A 100 -17.92 22.86 -0.95
N PHE A 101 -16.78 22.22 -0.68
CA PHE A 101 -15.97 22.49 0.51
C PHE A 101 -14.51 22.78 0.17
N THR A 102 -14.11 22.66 -1.09
CA THR A 102 -12.71 22.81 -1.51
C THR A 102 -12.60 23.68 -2.75
N ALA A 103 -11.73 24.69 -2.67
CA ALA A 103 -11.41 25.58 -3.77
C ALA A 103 -9.91 25.61 -4.02
N ILE A 104 -9.52 25.89 -5.26
CA ILE A 104 -8.14 26.09 -5.67
C ILE A 104 -7.95 27.50 -6.20
N PHE A 105 -6.86 28.12 -5.81
CA PHE A 105 -6.51 29.51 -6.05
C PHE A 105 -5.13 29.57 -6.68
N ALA A 106 -4.94 30.54 -7.58
CA ALA A 106 -3.61 30.98 -7.97
C ALA A 106 -3.56 32.49 -8.06
N PHE A 107 -2.47 33.09 -7.59
CA PHE A 107 -2.30 34.54 -7.57
C PHE A 107 -0.85 34.94 -7.75
N TRP A 108 -0.63 36.11 -8.32
CA TRP A 108 0.67 36.58 -8.83
C TRP A 108 0.90 38.07 -8.54
N ASP A 109 1.91 38.65 -9.19
CA ASP A 109 2.29 40.07 -9.11
C ASP A 109 2.63 40.58 -7.70
N TYR A 110 3.46 39.80 -7.01
CA TYR A 110 4.11 40.23 -5.78
C TYR A 110 5.62 40.37 -5.99
N GLN A 111 6.21 41.43 -5.45
CA GLN A 111 7.63 41.77 -5.66
C GLN A 111 8.58 40.84 -4.91
N ALA A 112 8.08 40.16 -3.87
CA ALA A 112 8.85 39.22 -3.06
C ALA A 112 7.98 38.03 -2.62
N PRO A 113 8.54 36.81 -2.49
CA PRO A 113 7.81 35.63 -1.99
C PRO A 113 7.11 35.86 -0.65
N THR A 114 7.70 36.69 0.21
CA THR A 114 7.13 37.07 1.52
C THR A 114 5.83 37.86 1.42
N GLN A 115 5.61 38.61 0.33
CA GLN A 115 4.36 39.31 0.08
C GLN A 115 3.27 38.31 -0.36
N GLY A 116 3.61 37.36 -1.23
CA GLY A 116 2.69 36.29 -1.64
C GLY A 116 2.19 35.46 -0.46
N LYS A 117 3.10 35.06 0.45
CA LYS A 117 2.73 34.35 1.68
C LYS A 117 1.79 35.17 2.58
N LYS A 118 2.04 36.47 2.76
CA LYS A 118 1.15 37.35 3.53
C LYS A 118 -0.26 37.45 2.94
N LEU A 119 -0.38 37.48 1.62
CA LEU A 119 -1.69 37.49 0.95
C LEU A 119 -2.42 36.16 1.19
N LEU A 120 -1.68 35.04 1.14
CA LEU A 120 -2.23 33.72 1.43
C LEU A 120 -2.71 33.60 2.88
N ASP A 121 -1.91 34.06 3.84
CA ASP A 121 -2.25 34.07 5.26
C ASP A 121 -3.51 34.90 5.52
N LEU A 122 -3.62 36.07 4.87
CA LEU A 122 -4.79 36.95 4.95
C LEU A 122 -6.04 36.32 4.31
N LEU A 123 -5.89 35.65 3.17
CA LEU A 123 -6.98 34.92 2.51
C LEU A 123 -7.48 33.79 3.42
N ASN A 124 -6.57 32.99 3.97
CA ASN A 124 -6.87 31.92 4.91
C ASN A 124 -7.58 32.43 6.17
N GLU A 125 -7.11 33.55 6.76
CA GLU A 125 -7.75 34.18 7.91
C GLU A 125 -9.19 34.61 7.60
N LYS A 126 -9.40 35.31 6.48
CA LYS A 126 -10.72 35.81 6.06
C LYS A 126 -11.70 34.67 5.78
N ILE A 127 -11.28 33.65 5.04
CA ILE A 127 -12.13 32.48 4.77
C ILE A 127 -12.47 31.81 6.10
N SER A 128 -11.48 31.52 6.95
CA SER A 128 -11.69 30.85 8.25
C SER A 128 -12.67 31.61 9.15
N GLN A 129 -12.57 32.94 9.21
CA GLN A 129 -13.50 33.80 9.95
C GLN A 129 -14.91 33.77 9.36
N ALA A 130 -15.04 33.85 8.03
CA ALA A 130 -16.33 33.86 7.35
C ALA A 130 -17.08 32.52 7.50
N VAL A 131 -16.36 31.40 7.45
CA VAL A 131 -16.94 30.06 7.60
C VAL A 131 -17.08 29.62 9.07
N ASN A 132 -16.47 30.37 9.99
CA ASN A 132 -16.35 30.03 11.42
C ASN A 132 -15.83 28.59 11.65
N ALA A 133 -14.82 28.20 10.87
CA ALA A 133 -14.19 26.89 10.94
C ALA A 133 -12.70 26.99 10.58
N LYS A 134 -11.93 26.02 11.04
CA LYS A 134 -10.53 25.88 10.63
C LYS A 134 -10.46 25.30 9.22
N LEU A 135 -9.40 25.68 8.50
CA LEU A 135 -9.16 25.25 7.13
C LEU A 135 -7.97 24.30 7.08
N ILE A 136 -7.94 23.46 6.05
CA ILE A 136 -6.77 22.67 5.66
C ILE A 136 -6.27 23.27 4.34
N MET A 137 -4.97 23.50 4.21
CA MET A 137 -4.42 24.19 3.06
C MET A 137 -3.14 23.54 2.54
N GLY A 138 -3.10 23.28 1.23
CA GLY A 138 -1.91 22.86 0.50
C GLY A 138 -1.44 23.96 -0.44
N THR A 139 -0.14 24.25 -0.45
CA THR A 139 0.39 25.44 -1.16
C THR A 139 1.67 25.13 -1.92
N ILE A 140 1.92 25.85 -3.01
CA ILE A 140 3.21 25.81 -3.72
C ILE A 140 3.46 27.16 -4.40
N ALA A 141 4.71 27.64 -4.37
CA ALA A 141 5.13 28.86 -5.05
C ALA A 141 5.94 28.52 -6.31
N PHE A 142 5.66 29.19 -7.44
CA PHE A 142 6.46 29.12 -8.65
C PHE A 142 7.52 30.22 -8.67
N PRO A 143 8.75 29.95 -9.16
CA PRO A 143 9.27 28.63 -9.55
C PRO A 143 9.58 27.74 -8.35
N PHE A 144 9.46 26.42 -8.53
CA PHE A 144 9.83 25.42 -7.53
C PHE A 144 10.57 24.26 -8.19
N HIS A 145 11.87 24.14 -7.93
CA HIS A 145 12.74 23.18 -8.62
C HIS A 145 12.52 23.23 -10.15
N ASP A 146 12.45 22.07 -10.80
CA ASP A 146 12.20 21.92 -12.24
C ASP A 146 10.71 21.65 -12.54
N PHE A 147 9.80 21.92 -11.59
CA PHE A 147 8.37 21.70 -11.80
C PHE A 147 7.81 22.72 -12.81
N PRO A 148 7.15 22.25 -13.87
CA PRO A 148 6.58 23.15 -14.87
C PRO A 148 5.28 23.78 -14.35
N VAL A 149 4.87 24.90 -14.97
CA VAL A 149 3.68 25.68 -14.58
C VAL A 149 2.42 24.80 -14.53
N GLU A 150 2.31 23.86 -15.47
CA GLU A 150 1.19 22.93 -15.62
C GLU A 150 1.04 21.97 -14.43
N GLU A 151 2.10 21.70 -13.67
CA GLU A 151 2.07 20.80 -12.52
C GLU A 151 1.70 21.53 -11.21
N MET A 152 1.74 22.86 -11.18
CA MET A 152 1.59 23.64 -9.94
C MET A 152 0.22 23.43 -9.28
N ALA A 153 -0.85 23.29 -10.06
CA ALA A 153 -2.18 22.95 -9.55
C ALA A 153 -2.20 21.58 -8.86
N GLY A 154 -1.63 20.56 -9.51
CA GLY A 154 -1.53 19.22 -8.94
C GLY A 154 -0.66 19.19 -7.68
N CYS A 155 0.43 19.96 -7.63
CA CYS A 155 1.29 20.03 -6.46
C CYS A 155 0.57 20.65 -5.25
N ALA A 156 -0.26 21.68 -5.45
CA ALA A 156 -1.10 22.23 -4.39
C ALA A 156 -2.09 21.18 -3.83
N LEU A 157 -2.68 20.33 -4.69
CA LEU A 157 -3.55 19.24 -4.24
C LEU A 157 -2.79 18.15 -3.46
N LYS A 158 -1.57 17.82 -3.88
CA LYS A 158 -0.72 16.87 -3.13
C LYS A 158 -0.33 17.43 -1.75
N ALA A 159 -0.02 18.73 -1.67
CA ALA A 159 0.22 19.41 -0.41
C ALA A 159 -1.05 19.47 0.47
N LEU A 160 -2.24 19.55 -0.15
CA LEU A 160 -3.50 19.52 0.58
C LEU A 160 -3.73 18.14 1.21
N ASP A 161 -3.49 17.07 0.45
CA ASP A 161 -3.56 15.70 0.97
C ASP A 161 -2.56 15.48 2.12
N HIS A 162 -1.36 16.05 2.01
CA HIS A 162 -0.37 16.07 3.08
C HIS A 162 -0.89 16.83 4.32
N ALA A 163 -1.41 18.05 4.15
CA ALA A 163 -1.99 18.82 5.25
C ALA A 163 -3.14 18.08 5.96
N ALA A 164 -3.90 17.27 5.22
CA ALA A 164 -5.04 16.55 5.76
C ALA A 164 -4.67 15.46 6.78
N PHE A 165 -3.44 14.93 6.77
CA PHE A 165 -2.96 14.01 7.81
C PHE A 165 -2.88 14.67 9.21
N PHE A 166 -2.75 16.00 9.25
CA PHE A 166 -2.70 16.76 10.51
C PHE A 166 -4.08 17.35 10.89
N GLY A 167 -5.02 17.39 9.95
CA GLY A 167 -6.39 17.84 10.16
C GLY A 167 -6.58 19.36 10.21
N PRO A 168 -7.78 19.85 10.58
CA PRO A 168 -8.16 21.25 10.48
C PRO A 168 -7.23 22.23 11.21
N GLY A 169 -6.80 23.27 10.49
CA GLY A 169 -5.90 24.33 10.98
C GLY A 169 -4.46 24.20 10.48
N HIS A 170 -4.16 23.19 9.67
CA HIS A 170 -2.84 22.97 9.12
C HIS A 170 -2.71 23.48 7.69
N ALA A 171 -1.60 24.16 7.44
CA ALA A 171 -1.18 24.60 6.13
C ALA A 171 0.18 23.97 5.82
N VAL A 172 0.30 23.38 4.64
CA VAL A 172 1.51 22.69 4.18
C VAL A 172 2.00 23.33 2.88
N GLU A 173 3.31 23.60 2.82
CA GLU A 173 4.01 23.92 1.59
C GLU A 173 4.44 22.60 0.92
N PHE A 174 4.23 22.50 -0.39
CA PHE A 174 4.56 21.31 -1.18
C PHE A 174 6.05 20.98 -1.07
N ASP A 175 6.33 19.71 -0.81
CA ASP A 175 7.65 19.20 -0.53
C ASP A 175 7.81 17.72 -0.94
N GLY A 176 8.96 17.13 -0.63
CA GLY A 176 9.23 15.72 -0.88
C GLY A 176 8.26 14.77 -0.18
N LEU A 177 7.76 15.12 1.01
CA LEU A 177 6.78 14.31 1.74
C LEU A 177 5.41 14.32 1.04
N SER A 178 5.02 15.47 0.47
CA SER A 178 3.81 15.59 -0.35
C SER A 178 3.85 14.64 -1.56
N LEU A 179 5.04 14.46 -2.17
CA LEU A 179 5.29 13.49 -3.25
C LEU A 179 5.37 12.04 -2.77
N ASN A 180 5.88 11.81 -1.55
CA ASN A 180 5.87 10.48 -0.95
C ASN A 180 4.42 10.01 -0.70
N ILE A 181 3.57 10.89 -0.18
CA ILE A 181 2.14 10.61 0.08
C ILE A 181 1.38 10.33 -1.22
N SER A 182 1.56 11.14 -2.27
CA SER A 182 0.92 10.90 -3.57
C SER A 182 1.46 9.62 -4.23
N GLY A 183 2.75 9.33 -4.10
CA GLY A 183 3.34 8.08 -4.56
C GLY A 183 2.76 6.86 -3.86
N ASP A 184 2.63 6.90 -2.53
CA ASP A 184 2.02 5.81 -1.74
C ASP A 184 0.55 5.60 -2.14
N ARG A 185 -0.17 6.70 -2.41
CA ARG A 185 -1.55 6.64 -2.91
C ARG A 185 -1.62 5.94 -4.28
N LEU A 186 -0.77 6.31 -5.22
CA LEU A 186 -0.72 5.69 -6.55
C LEU A 186 -0.33 4.21 -6.49
N PHE A 187 0.61 3.87 -5.60
CA PHE A 187 1.02 2.48 -5.36
C PHE A 187 -0.17 1.62 -4.89
N GLN A 188 -1.01 2.13 -3.98
CA GLN A 188 -2.23 1.44 -3.52
C GLN A 188 -3.31 1.30 -4.60
N LEU A 189 -3.35 2.27 -5.53
CA LEU A 189 -4.20 2.20 -6.72
C LEU A 189 -3.62 1.25 -7.79
N ASN A 190 -2.50 0.57 -7.50
CA ASN A 190 -1.78 -0.33 -8.38
C ASN A 190 -1.26 0.38 -9.65
N ASN A 191 -1.02 1.68 -9.56
CA ASN A 191 -0.37 2.47 -10.61
C ASN A 191 1.11 2.64 -10.29
N ILE A 192 1.86 1.53 -10.44
CA ILE A 192 3.25 1.41 -9.98
C ILE A 192 4.18 2.38 -10.74
N ASP A 193 4.00 2.54 -12.05
CA ASP A 193 4.82 3.45 -12.87
C ASP A 193 4.68 4.91 -12.42
N ALA A 194 3.45 5.34 -12.14
CA ALA A 194 3.21 6.70 -11.66
C ALA A 194 3.74 6.89 -10.23
N ALA A 195 3.62 5.89 -9.36
CA ALA A 195 4.21 5.93 -8.01
C ALA A 195 5.74 6.07 -8.07
N ILE A 196 6.42 5.30 -8.93
CA ILE A 196 7.86 5.43 -9.17
C ILE A 196 8.21 6.86 -9.58
N THR A 197 7.46 7.42 -10.53
CA THR A 197 7.68 8.79 -11.01
C THR A 197 7.52 9.83 -9.89
N GLU A 198 6.52 9.68 -9.02
CA GLU A 198 6.33 10.56 -7.86
C GLU A 198 7.49 10.46 -6.87
N TYR A 199 7.94 9.25 -6.53
CA TYR A 199 9.06 9.09 -5.61
C TYR A 199 10.38 9.61 -6.18
N GLU A 200 10.63 9.42 -7.49
CA GLU A 200 11.80 9.98 -8.17
C GLU A 200 11.79 11.51 -8.14
N LYS A 201 10.63 12.14 -8.36
CA LYS A 201 10.44 13.58 -8.16
C LYS A 201 10.65 13.99 -6.70
N GLY A 202 10.18 13.18 -5.75
CA GLY A 202 10.40 13.41 -4.31
C GLY A 202 11.89 13.43 -3.98
N LEU A 203 12.67 12.49 -4.52
CA LEU A 203 14.11 12.43 -4.33
C LEU A 203 14.89 13.52 -5.07
N SER A 204 14.32 14.17 -6.10
CA SER A 204 14.96 15.35 -6.70
C SER A 204 14.88 16.58 -5.78
N ILE A 205 13.87 16.64 -4.91
CA ILE A 205 13.73 17.65 -3.85
C ILE A 205 14.55 17.26 -2.62
N SER A 206 14.43 16.01 -2.17
CA SER A 206 15.04 15.49 -0.95
C SER A 206 15.85 14.21 -1.21
N PRO A 207 17.08 14.31 -1.74
CA PRO A 207 17.86 13.15 -2.24
C PRO A 207 18.22 12.09 -1.20
N THR A 208 18.17 12.44 0.08
CA THR A 208 18.49 11.56 1.22
C THR A 208 17.27 11.31 2.10
N ASP A 209 16.06 11.53 1.60
CA ASP A 209 14.86 11.19 2.35
C ASP A 209 14.74 9.66 2.47
N PHE A 210 14.67 9.19 3.71
CA PHE A 210 14.65 7.76 4.00
C PHE A 210 13.39 7.07 3.46
N ASN A 211 12.22 7.70 3.65
CA ASN A 211 10.93 7.12 3.28
C ASN A 211 10.80 7.03 1.76
N LEU A 212 11.20 8.08 1.03
CA LEU A 212 11.21 8.09 -0.43
C LEU A 212 12.17 7.04 -1.01
N LEU A 213 13.38 6.88 -0.45
CA LEU A 213 14.31 5.83 -0.89
C LEU A 213 13.73 4.43 -0.65
N ASN A 214 13.10 4.21 0.52
CA ASN A 214 12.46 2.94 0.84
C ASN A 214 11.24 2.66 -0.07
N SER A 215 10.31 3.60 -0.21
CA SER A 215 9.12 3.47 -1.06
C SER A 215 9.49 3.25 -2.52
N LEU A 216 10.51 3.94 -3.05
CA LEU A 216 11.01 3.72 -4.40
C LEU A 216 11.64 2.32 -4.57
N GLY A 217 12.40 1.86 -3.57
CA GLY A 217 12.93 0.50 -3.54
C GLY A 217 11.82 -0.56 -3.58
N VAL A 218 10.75 -0.37 -2.80
CA VAL A 218 9.57 -1.25 -2.81
C VAL A 218 8.87 -1.23 -4.17
N ALA A 219 8.67 -0.05 -4.76
CA ALA A 219 8.02 0.09 -6.05
C ALA A 219 8.78 -0.62 -7.18
N PHE A 220 10.10 -0.46 -7.27
CA PHE A 220 10.92 -1.22 -8.22
C PHE A 220 10.90 -2.73 -7.95
N GLY A 221 10.79 -3.15 -6.68
CA GLY A 221 10.64 -4.57 -6.33
C GLY A 221 9.35 -5.17 -6.88
N VAL A 222 8.23 -4.45 -6.78
CA VAL A 222 6.93 -4.84 -7.35
C VAL A 222 6.96 -4.84 -8.88
N ASP A 223 7.64 -3.87 -9.48
CA ASP A 223 7.88 -3.79 -10.94
C ASP A 223 8.91 -4.82 -11.44
N ALA A 224 9.39 -5.73 -10.59
CA ALA A 224 10.40 -6.74 -10.88
C ALA A 224 11.77 -6.18 -11.36
N CYS A 225 12.00 -4.88 -11.20
CA CYS A 225 13.28 -4.20 -11.42
C CYS A 225 14.22 -4.38 -10.20
N LEU A 226 14.59 -5.63 -9.91
CA LEU A 226 15.29 -6.00 -8.65
C LEU A 226 16.65 -5.32 -8.45
N ASP A 227 17.38 -5.01 -9.51
CA ASP A 227 18.68 -4.31 -9.42
C ASP A 227 18.50 -2.88 -8.93
N LYS A 228 17.49 -2.15 -9.44
CA LYS A 228 17.13 -0.81 -8.95
C LYS A 228 16.60 -0.87 -7.53
N ALA A 229 15.73 -1.83 -7.23
CA ALA A 229 15.21 -2.02 -5.87
C ALA A 229 16.36 -2.18 -4.85
N MET A 230 17.34 -3.03 -5.17
CA MET A 230 18.54 -3.22 -4.35
C MET A 230 19.35 -1.92 -4.20
N GLU A 231 19.55 -1.15 -5.28
CA GLU A 231 20.26 0.14 -5.22
C GLU A 231 19.60 1.09 -4.21
N PHE A 232 18.28 1.26 -4.27
CA PHE A 232 17.56 2.18 -3.40
C PHE A 232 17.47 1.68 -1.95
N PHE A 233 17.28 0.37 -1.73
CA PHE A 233 17.37 -0.18 -0.37
C PHE A 233 18.77 -0.04 0.23
N GLU A 234 19.84 -0.15 -0.58
CA GLU A 234 21.19 0.08 -0.10
C GLU A 234 21.45 1.56 0.24
N LYS A 235 20.86 2.50 -0.51
CA LYS A 235 20.87 3.93 -0.14
C LYS A 235 20.11 4.15 1.18
N ALA A 236 18.91 3.60 1.34
CA ALA A 236 18.12 3.70 2.57
C ALA A 236 18.87 3.10 3.77
N ARG A 237 19.48 1.92 3.61
CA ARG A 237 20.27 1.24 4.65
C ARG A 237 21.49 2.04 5.09
N LYS A 238 22.12 2.82 4.20
CA LYS A 238 23.24 3.70 4.59
C LYS A 238 22.78 4.81 5.54
N ILE A 239 21.52 5.23 5.44
CA ILE A 239 20.93 6.28 6.29
C ILE A 239 20.46 5.68 7.62
N ASN A 240 19.69 4.58 7.56
CA ASN A 240 19.27 3.83 8.74
C ASN A 240 19.66 2.34 8.63
N PRO A 241 20.82 1.93 9.18
CA PRO A 241 21.35 0.57 9.07
C PRO A 241 20.56 -0.51 9.83
N GLU A 242 19.66 -0.09 10.71
CA GLU A 242 18.83 -0.96 11.57
C GLU A 242 17.35 -0.92 11.19
N GLU A 243 16.96 -0.22 10.11
CA GLU A 243 15.57 -0.27 9.64
C GLU A 243 15.21 -1.69 9.18
N VAL A 244 14.30 -2.32 9.93
CA VAL A 244 14.01 -3.74 9.83
C VAL A 244 13.40 -4.08 8.48
N MET A 245 12.48 -3.25 7.98
CA MET A 245 11.81 -3.53 6.71
C MET A 245 12.74 -3.40 5.51
N VAL A 246 13.73 -2.49 5.54
CA VAL A 246 14.77 -2.39 4.51
C VAL A 246 15.65 -3.64 4.52
N ILE A 247 16.08 -4.10 5.70
CA ILE A 247 16.89 -5.32 5.84
C ILE A 247 16.11 -6.54 5.34
N HIS A 248 14.84 -6.66 5.71
CA HIS A 248 13.92 -7.69 5.21
C HIS A 248 13.83 -7.67 3.68
N ASN A 249 13.61 -6.51 3.08
CA ASN A 249 13.44 -6.37 1.63
C ASN A 249 14.72 -6.74 0.85
N ILE A 250 15.90 -6.38 1.37
CA ILE A 250 17.18 -6.85 0.82
C ILE A 250 17.26 -8.39 0.89
N GLY A 251 16.89 -8.98 2.03
CA GLY A 251 16.82 -10.44 2.19
C GLY A 251 15.86 -11.11 1.20
N LEU A 252 14.69 -10.50 0.96
CA LEU A 252 13.71 -10.95 -0.03
C LEU A 252 14.28 -10.92 -1.45
N ILE A 253 14.97 -9.85 -1.86
CA ILE A 253 15.62 -9.78 -3.17
C ILE A 253 16.68 -10.88 -3.32
N HIS A 254 17.50 -11.12 -2.30
CA HIS A 254 18.45 -12.23 -2.31
C HIS A 254 17.76 -13.59 -2.50
N ARG A 255 16.61 -13.79 -1.85
CA ARG A 255 15.80 -15.01 -1.99
C ARG A 255 15.24 -15.15 -3.41
N ILE A 256 14.71 -14.09 -4.00
CA ILE A 256 14.19 -14.11 -5.38
C ILE A 256 15.32 -14.47 -6.37
N ASN A 257 16.52 -13.93 -6.14
CA ASN A 257 17.73 -14.24 -6.90
C ASN A 257 18.37 -15.61 -6.59
N GLY A 258 17.72 -16.47 -5.80
CA GLY A 258 18.21 -17.81 -5.45
C GLY A 258 19.39 -17.84 -4.47
N LYS A 259 19.81 -16.69 -3.92
CA LYS A 259 20.91 -16.54 -2.95
C LYS A 259 20.40 -16.81 -1.53
N ASN A 260 19.99 -18.06 -1.26
CA ASN A 260 19.31 -18.43 -0.01
C ASN A 260 20.15 -18.17 1.25
N ASP A 261 21.47 -18.39 1.22
CA ASP A 261 22.35 -18.14 2.36
C ASP A 261 22.36 -16.65 2.75
N SER A 262 22.48 -15.76 1.75
CA SER A 262 22.41 -14.31 1.97
C SER A 262 21.04 -13.89 2.48
N ALA A 263 19.96 -14.44 1.90
CA ALA A 263 18.60 -14.16 2.35
C ALA A 263 18.41 -14.53 3.83
N LEU A 264 18.86 -15.73 4.22
CA LEU A 264 18.77 -16.20 5.60
C LEU A 264 19.59 -15.32 6.56
N ALA A 265 20.78 -14.86 6.15
CA ALA A 265 21.60 -13.96 6.95
C ALA A 265 20.90 -12.62 7.22
N TYR A 266 20.34 -11.99 6.17
CA TYR A 266 19.59 -10.74 6.30
C TYR A 266 18.33 -10.90 7.15
N LEU A 267 17.55 -11.96 6.94
CA LEU A 267 16.33 -12.19 7.71
C LEU A 267 16.60 -12.51 9.18
N LYS A 268 17.71 -13.20 9.49
CA LYS A 268 18.16 -13.38 10.89
C LYS A 268 18.57 -12.07 11.53
N LYS A 269 19.21 -11.17 10.77
CA LYS A 269 19.50 -9.80 11.25
C LYS A 269 18.19 -9.06 11.55
N ALA A 270 17.24 -9.10 10.62
CA ALA A 270 15.94 -8.44 10.78
C ALA A 270 15.17 -8.98 12.01
N HIS A 271 15.07 -10.30 12.17
CA HIS A 271 14.51 -10.97 13.35
C HIS A 271 15.23 -10.59 14.66
N GLY A 272 16.56 -10.43 14.60
CA GLY A 272 17.34 -10.03 15.78
C GLY A 272 17.08 -8.60 16.24
N ILE A 273 16.56 -7.74 15.36
CA ILE A 273 16.19 -6.35 15.67
C ILE A 273 14.73 -6.31 16.13
N ASP A 274 13.82 -6.90 15.35
CA ASP A 274 12.40 -7.02 15.69
C ASP A 274 11.89 -8.46 15.41
N PRO A 275 11.65 -9.27 16.46
CA PRO A 275 11.18 -10.64 16.32
C PRO A 275 9.66 -10.75 16.12
N ASP A 276 8.90 -9.65 16.22
CA ASP A 276 7.42 -9.65 16.20
C ASP A 276 6.85 -9.26 14.83
N LEU A 277 7.62 -9.48 13.76
CA LEU A 277 7.23 -9.20 12.37
C LEU A 277 6.87 -10.47 11.60
N PHE A 278 5.60 -10.56 11.19
CA PHE A 278 5.04 -11.73 10.53
C PHE A 278 5.79 -12.11 9.23
N GLU A 279 6.12 -11.12 8.41
CA GLU A 279 6.73 -11.28 7.09
C GLU A 279 8.12 -11.94 7.21
N ILE A 280 8.88 -11.56 8.24
CA ILE A 280 10.20 -12.12 8.54
C ILE A 280 10.08 -13.55 9.06
N GLU A 281 9.22 -13.79 10.04
CA GLU A 281 9.01 -15.13 10.62
C GLU A 281 8.54 -16.13 9.57
N LEU A 282 7.58 -15.74 8.72
CA LEU A 282 7.08 -16.58 7.63
C LEU A 282 8.21 -16.93 6.66
N LEU A 283 9.01 -15.95 6.24
CA LEU A 283 10.05 -16.15 5.24
C LEU A 283 11.23 -16.97 5.79
N LEU A 284 11.62 -16.75 7.05
CA LEU A 284 12.58 -17.58 7.77
C LEU A 284 12.11 -19.03 7.84
N GLY A 285 10.86 -19.25 8.29
CA GLY A 285 10.25 -20.57 8.35
C GLY A 285 10.27 -21.29 7.01
N HIS A 286 9.89 -20.59 5.94
CA HIS A 286 9.91 -21.12 4.58
C HIS A 286 11.32 -21.45 4.08
N LEU A 287 12.30 -20.57 4.32
CA LEU A 287 13.69 -20.80 3.90
C LEU A 287 14.32 -22.00 4.61
N LEU A 288 14.14 -22.08 5.94
CA LEU A 288 14.62 -23.20 6.74
C LEU A 288 13.95 -24.52 6.35
N PHE A 289 12.66 -24.47 5.98
CA PHE A 289 11.97 -25.63 5.41
C PHE A 289 12.63 -26.11 4.11
N LYS A 290 12.97 -25.20 3.19
CA LYS A 290 13.68 -25.55 1.95
C LYS A 290 15.06 -26.16 2.21
N GLU A 291 15.72 -25.76 3.28
CA GLU A 291 16.99 -26.36 3.75
C GLU A 291 16.80 -27.66 4.56
N LYS A 292 15.55 -28.17 4.67
CA LYS A 292 15.18 -29.34 5.48
C LYS A 292 15.50 -29.20 6.97
N LYS A 293 15.68 -27.98 7.46
CA LYS A 293 15.85 -27.65 8.89
C LYS A 293 14.49 -27.51 9.55
N PHE A 294 13.81 -28.65 9.73
CA PHE A 294 12.39 -28.69 10.11
C PHE A 294 12.09 -28.11 11.50
N ASP A 295 12.88 -28.41 12.53
CA ASP A 295 12.62 -27.90 13.90
C ASP A 295 12.72 -26.37 13.99
N PRO A 296 13.78 -25.70 13.51
CA PRO A 296 13.82 -24.25 13.53
C PRO A 296 12.78 -23.65 12.57
N ALA A 297 12.47 -24.30 11.44
CA ALA A 297 11.39 -23.84 10.57
C ALA A 297 10.03 -23.79 11.28
N ILE A 298 9.68 -24.86 12.02
CA ILE A 298 8.42 -24.90 12.80
C ILE A 298 8.39 -23.80 13.86
N LYS A 299 9.50 -23.50 14.55
CA LYS A 299 9.54 -22.42 15.54
C LYS A 299 9.16 -21.05 14.96
N HIS A 300 9.72 -20.71 13.79
CA HIS A 300 9.40 -19.46 13.11
C HIS A 300 7.98 -19.47 12.53
N LEU A 301 7.52 -20.59 11.98
CA LEU A 301 6.13 -20.70 11.51
C LEU A 301 5.11 -20.58 12.66
N ASP A 302 5.44 -21.10 13.84
CA ASP A 302 4.61 -20.93 15.04
C ASP A 302 4.58 -19.49 15.52
N ALA A 303 5.68 -18.74 15.37
CA ALA A 303 5.69 -17.30 15.61
C ALA A 303 4.82 -16.56 14.59
N ALA A 304 4.98 -16.85 13.29
CA ALA A 304 4.15 -16.27 12.24
C ALA A 304 2.65 -16.53 12.47
N ILE A 305 2.26 -17.75 12.89
CA ILE A 305 0.87 -18.09 13.23
C ILE A 305 0.35 -17.30 14.44
N ARG A 306 1.20 -17.05 15.45
CA ARG A 306 0.80 -16.21 16.60
C ARG A 306 0.59 -14.75 16.20
N LEU A 307 1.45 -14.23 15.31
CA LEU A 307 1.43 -12.84 14.86
C LEU A 307 0.25 -12.55 13.93
N LYS A 308 -0.03 -13.44 12.97
CA LYS A 308 -1.18 -13.34 12.05
C LYS A 308 -1.90 -14.69 11.94
N PRO A 309 -2.78 -15.05 12.90
CA PRO A 309 -3.50 -16.32 12.91
C PRO A 309 -4.47 -16.52 11.73
N GLU A 310 -4.81 -15.45 11.03
CA GLU A 310 -5.62 -15.42 9.82
C GLU A 310 -4.84 -15.76 8.54
N SER A 311 -3.50 -15.84 8.60
CA SER A 311 -2.68 -16.18 7.44
C SER A 311 -2.58 -17.70 7.22
N GLY A 312 -3.25 -18.19 6.17
CA GLY A 312 -3.22 -19.61 5.78
C GLY A 312 -1.84 -20.13 5.39
N THR A 313 -0.94 -19.27 4.89
CA THR A 313 0.35 -19.67 4.33
C THR A 313 1.27 -20.35 5.36
N ALA A 314 1.32 -19.83 6.59
CA ALA A 314 2.15 -20.41 7.65
C ALA A 314 1.69 -21.84 8.00
N PHE A 315 0.36 -22.04 8.09
CA PHE A 315 -0.25 -23.36 8.30
C PHE A 315 0.06 -24.32 7.15
N THR A 316 -0.04 -23.86 5.90
CA THR A 316 0.29 -24.69 4.72
C THR A 316 1.74 -25.17 4.74
N ILE A 317 2.70 -24.28 5.03
CA ILE A 317 4.13 -24.66 5.11
C ILE A 317 4.36 -25.63 6.28
N LYS A 318 3.77 -25.38 7.45
CA LYS A 318 3.87 -26.28 8.59
C LYS A 318 3.28 -27.66 8.28
N GLY A 319 2.14 -27.72 7.59
CA GLY A 319 1.52 -28.95 7.11
C GLY A 319 2.44 -29.75 6.17
N LYS A 320 3.15 -29.06 5.26
CA LYS A 320 4.16 -29.68 4.39
C LYS A 320 5.31 -30.29 5.18
N ILE A 321 5.84 -29.58 6.19
CA ILE A 321 6.89 -30.11 7.07
C ILE A 321 6.41 -31.39 7.78
N LEU A 322 5.17 -31.40 8.27
CA LEU A 322 4.61 -32.57 8.97
C LEU A 322 4.40 -33.77 8.02
N LEU A 323 4.02 -33.54 6.76
CA LEU A 323 4.00 -34.61 5.75
C LEU A 323 5.39 -35.21 5.50
N GLU A 324 6.43 -34.38 5.38
CA GLU A 324 7.82 -34.84 5.23
C GLU A 324 8.30 -35.63 6.46
N ARG A 325 7.78 -35.30 7.65
CA ARG A 325 7.99 -36.05 8.90
C ARG A 325 7.10 -37.28 9.06
N GLN A 326 6.29 -37.62 8.05
CA GLN A 326 5.32 -38.72 8.09
C GLN A 326 4.22 -38.57 9.15
N ASP A 327 4.05 -37.38 9.72
CA ASP A 327 2.93 -37.05 10.61
C ASP A 327 1.72 -36.58 9.79
N ALA A 328 1.05 -37.55 9.16
CA ALA A 328 -0.13 -37.27 8.34
C ALA A 328 -1.30 -36.69 9.16
N ALA A 329 -1.41 -37.03 10.45
CA ALA A 329 -2.48 -36.53 11.31
C ALA A 329 -2.27 -35.06 11.66
N GLY A 330 -1.07 -34.69 12.10
CA GLY A 330 -0.69 -33.30 12.33
C GLY A 330 -0.77 -32.47 11.07
N ALA A 331 -0.29 -32.99 9.94
CA ALA A 331 -0.39 -32.31 8.64
C ALA A 331 -1.85 -32.00 8.26
N ALA A 332 -2.75 -32.97 8.40
CA ALA A 332 -4.17 -32.77 8.11
C ALA A 332 -4.78 -31.66 8.99
N ALA A 333 -4.38 -31.58 10.26
CA ALA A 333 -4.85 -30.52 11.15
C ALA A 333 -4.38 -29.13 10.68
N GLN A 334 -3.11 -28.98 10.27
CA GLN A 334 -2.59 -27.70 9.79
C GLN A 334 -3.22 -27.30 8.45
N PHE A 335 -3.28 -28.21 7.47
CA PHE A 335 -3.91 -27.91 6.18
C PHE A 335 -5.41 -27.61 6.33
N ASN A 336 -6.12 -28.28 7.24
CA ASN A 336 -7.52 -27.96 7.51
C ASN A 336 -7.68 -26.52 8.01
N GLN A 337 -6.75 -26.03 8.84
CA GLN A 337 -6.76 -24.64 9.27
C GLN A 337 -6.50 -23.68 8.10
N ALA A 338 -5.52 -23.97 7.25
CA ALA A 338 -5.27 -23.19 6.03
C ALA A 338 -6.49 -23.15 5.09
N VAL A 339 -7.16 -24.29 4.87
CA VAL A 339 -8.36 -24.39 4.03
C VAL A 339 -9.55 -23.63 4.62
N LYS A 340 -9.69 -23.57 5.96
CA LYS A 340 -10.73 -22.74 6.60
C LYS A 340 -10.49 -21.25 6.37
N LEU A 341 -9.24 -20.82 6.41
CA LEU A 341 -8.85 -19.42 6.20
C LEU A 341 -8.96 -19.03 4.73
N ASN A 342 -8.52 -19.89 3.82
CA ASN A 342 -8.68 -19.71 2.38
C ASN A 342 -9.17 -21.01 1.71
N PRO A 343 -10.49 -21.14 1.47
CA PRO A 343 -11.08 -22.32 0.83
C PRO A 343 -10.65 -22.54 -0.63
N ASN A 344 -9.94 -21.59 -1.24
CA ASN A 344 -9.48 -21.62 -2.62
C ASN A 344 -7.94 -21.62 -2.75
N ASP A 345 -7.20 -21.89 -1.68
CA ASP A 345 -5.75 -22.15 -1.76
C ASP A 345 -5.51 -23.57 -2.33
N PRO A 346 -5.08 -23.73 -3.59
CA PRO A 346 -4.87 -25.05 -4.19
C PRO A 346 -3.82 -25.88 -3.45
N GLU A 347 -2.81 -25.24 -2.85
CA GLU A 347 -1.74 -25.91 -2.14
C GLU A 347 -2.25 -26.54 -0.83
N ALA A 348 -3.01 -25.76 -0.04
CA ALA A 348 -3.64 -26.26 1.17
C ALA A 348 -4.65 -27.38 0.89
N LEU A 349 -5.47 -27.23 -0.15
CA LEU A 349 -6.46 -28.24 -0.56
C LEU A 349 -5.78 -29.56 -0.96
N SER A 350 -4.71 -29.48 -1.75
CA SER A 350 -3.96 -30.66 -2.20
C SER A 350 -3.23 -31.32 -1.03
N GLY A 351 -2.60 -30.53 -0.16
CA GLY A 351 -1.95 -31.00 1.07
C GLY A 351 -2.92 -31.69 2.03
N TYR A 352 -4.10 -31.12 2.23
CA TYR A 352 -5.15 -31.73 3.05
C TYR A 352 -5.61 -33.07 2.48
N ALA A 353 -5.90 -33.12 1.18
CA ALA A 353 -6.29 -34.35 0.49
C ALA A 353 -5.22 -35.44 0.64
N ARG A 354 -3.94 -35.08 0.44
CA ARG A 354 -2.81 -35.98 0.62
C ARG A 354 -2.72 -36.52 2.04
N ALA A 355 -2.80 -35.64 3.04
CA ALA A 355 -2.73 -36.01 4.45
C ALA A 355 -3.86 -36.95 4.88
N MET A 356 -5.09 -36.71 4.40
CA MET A 356 -6.25 -37.56 4.67
C MET A 356 -6.11 -38.95 4.00
N ALA A 357 -5.58 -38.99 2.78
CA ALA A 357 -5.36 -40.23 2.05
C ALA A 357 -4.29 -41.12 2.68
N LEU A 358 -3.19 -40.53 3.18
CA LEU A 358 -2.16 -41.25 3.94
C LEU A 358 -2.73 -41.89 5.21
N GLN A 359 -3.70 -41.23 5.85
CA GLN A 359 -4.43 -41.80 6.99
C GLN A 359 -5.52 -42.81 6.58
N LYS A 360 -5.79 -42.99 5.28
CA LYS A 360 -6.92 -43.77 4.75
C LYS A 360 -8.28 -43.32 5.34
N ARG A 361 -8.40 -42.04 5.69
CA ARG A 361 -9.61 -41.45 6.27
C ARG A 361 -10.37 -40.64 5.24
N ASN A 362 -11.69 -40.78 5.21
CA ASN A 362 -12.61 -40.00 4.37
C ASN A 362 -12.13 -39.82 2.93
N LEU A 363 -11.73 -40.91 2.27
CA LEU A 363 -11.20 -40.87 0.90
C LEU A 363 -12.12 -40.18 -0.13
N PRO A 364 -13.47 -40.27 -0.05
CA PRO A 364 -14.35 -39.47 -0.91
C PRO A 364 -14.15 -37.96 -0.75
N ILE A 365 -13.96 -37.50 0.49
CA ILE A 365 -13.69 -36.08 0.80
C ILE A 365 -12.30 -35.69 0.29
N ALA A 366 -11.29 -36.54 0.52
CA ALA A 366 -9.94 -36.32 0.00
C ALA A 366 -9.93 -36.19 -1.53
N LEU A 367 -10.70 -37.03 -2.24
CA LEU A 367 -10.86 -36.95 -3.69
C LEU A 367 -11.49 -35.62 -4.14
N SER A 368 -12.50 -35.13 -3.43
CA SER A 368 -13.13 -33.84 -3.73
C SER A 368 -12.12 -32.69 -3.62
N PHE A 369 -11.35 -32.65 -2.53
CA PHE A 369 -10.31 -31.65 -2.31
C PHE A 369 -9.18 -31.74 -3.34
N ALA A 370 -8.71 -32.95 -3.66
CA ALA A 370 -7.69 -33.15 -4.70
C ALA A 370 -8.17 -32.67 -6.08
N LYS A 371 -9.42 -32.99 -6.47
CA LYS A 371 -10.03 -32.49 -7.71
C LYS A 371 -10.12 -30.97 -7.72
N LYS A 372 -10.58 -30.35 -6.63
CA LYS A 372 -10.66 -28.89 -6.52
C LYS A 372 -9.29 -28.23 -6.64
N SER A 373 -8.26 -28.76 -5.97
CA SER A 373 -6.89 -28.24 -6.04
C SER A 373 -6.35 -28.22 -7.47
N LEU A 374 -6.55 -29.31 -8.22
CA LEU A 374 -6.11 -29.41 -9.61
C LEU A 374 -6.97 -28.54 -10.55
N ALA A 375 -8.26 -28.32 -10.25
CA ALA A 375 -9.08 -27.40 -11.03
C ALA A 375 -8.63 -25.94 -10.89
N LEU A 376 -8.14 -25.56 -9.71
CA LEU A 376 -7.59 -24.23 -9.42
C LEU A 376 -6.18 -24.02 -10.01
N ASP A 377 -5.38 -25.09 -10.14
CA ASP A 377 -4.08 -25.08 -10.81
C ASP A 377 -3.89 -26.32 -11.70
N PRO A 378 -4.46 -26.31 -12.94
CA PRO A 378 -4.44 -27.48 -13.83
C PRO A 378 -3.05 -27.89 -14.32
N GLY A 379 -2.09 -26.95 -14.30
CA GLY A 379 -0.71 -27.16 -14.73
C GLY A 379 0.13 -27.93 -13.71
N ASN A 380 -0.33 -28.03 -12.46
CA ASN A 380 0.45 -28.60 -11.37
C ASN A 380 0.59 -30.12 -11.46
N LYS A 381 1.80 -30.59 -11.82
CA LYS A 381 2.10 -32.02 -11.92
C LYS A 381 1.95 -32.74 -10.58
N GLN A 382 2.30 -32.09 -9.47
CA GLN A 382 2.20 -32.69 -8.13
C GLN A 382 0.75 -32.92 -7.73
N TYR A 383 -0.14 -31.95 -7.99
CA TYR A 383 -1.56 -32.09 -7.66
C TYR A 383 -2.23 -33.20 -8.48
N ARG A 384 -1.84 -33.32 -9.75
CA ARG A 384 -2.29 -34.43 -10.61
C ARG A 384 -1.84 -35.78 -10.07
N GLN A 385 -0.57 -35.91 -9.72
CA GLN A 385 -0.03 -37.12 -9.12
C GLN A 385 -0.77 -37.49 -7.83
N TYR A 386 -1.00 -36.53 -6.93
CA TYR A 386 -1.75 -36.79 -5.71
C TYR A 386 -3.20 -37.22 -6.00
N LEU A 387 -3.88 -36.59 -6.95
CA LEU A 387 -5.22 -37.01 -7.34
C LEU A 387 -5.25 -38.47 -7.82
N GLU A 388 -4.33 -38.85 -8.71
CA GLU A 388 -4.23 -40.21 -9.24
C GLU A 388 -3.94 -41.24 -8.13
N GLU A 389 -3.01 -40.93 -7.23
CA GLU A 389 -2.70 -41.80 -6.09
C GLU A 389 -3.92 -42.02 -5.18
N ILE A 390 -4.67 -40.95 -4.91
CA ILE A 390 -5.88 -41.01 -4.07
C ILE A 390 -6.99 -41.79 -4.78
N GLN A 391 -7.16 -41.61 -6.10
CA GLN A 391 -8.12 -42.37 -6.91
C GLN A 391 -7.82 -43.87 -6.88
N ASN A 392 -6.56 -44.24 -7.12
CA ASN A 392 -6.12 -45.63 -7.08
C ASN A 392 -6.32 -46.25 -5.69
N LEU A 393 -6.02 -45.51 -4.62
CA LEU A 393 -6.25 -45.96 -3.25
C LEU A 393 -7.74 -46.17 -2.97
N TYR A 394 -8.59 -45.26 -3.43
CA TYR A 394 -10.03 -45.34 -3.26
C TYR A 394 -10.63 -46.55 -3.97
N SER A 395 -10.29 -46.78 -5.24
CA SER A 395 -10.77 -47.94 -6.01
C SER A 395 -10.37 -49.27 -5.36
N ARG A 396 -9.10 -49.41 -4.94
CA ARG A 396 -8.60 -50.63 -4.28
C ARG A 396 -9.33 -50.95 -2.97
N ILE A 397 -9.75 -49.93 -2.21
CA ILE A 397 -10.48 -50.14 -0.96
C ILE A 397 -11.95 -50.46 -1.24
N ALA A 398 -12.56 -49.83 -2.25
CA ALA A 398 -13.92 -50.13 -2.68
C ALA A 398 -14.05 -51.58 -3.17
N GLU A 399 -13.12 -52.05 -4.00
CA GLU A 399 -13.05 -53.43 -4.50
C GLU A 399 -12.93 -54.44 -3.34
N LYS A 400 -12.01 -54.20 -2.39
CA LYS A 400 -11.84 -55.08 -1.21
C LYS A 400 -13.09 -55.15 -0.33
N ASN A 401 -13.86 -54.07 -0.23
CA ASN A 401 -15.08 -54.04 0.55
C ASN A 401 -16.23 -54.78 -0.16
N GLN A 402 -16.32 -54.68 -1.49
CA GLN A 402 -17.24 -55.51 -2.29
C GLN A 402 -16.93 -57.00 -2.16
N ASP A 403 -15.67 -57.41 -2.31
CA ASP A 403 -15.27 -58.82 -2.17
C ASP A 403 -15.55 -59.40 -0.79
N ARG A 404 -15.41 -58.59 0.27
CA ARG A 404 -15.78 -59.00 1.63
C ARG A 404 -17.28 -59.16 1.80
N SER A 405 -18.09 -58.27 1.22
CA SER A 405 -19.54 -58.34 1.29
C SER A 405 -20.12 -59.57 0.57
N ILE A 406 -19.50 -59.96 -0.55
CA ILE A 406 -19.88 -61.14 -1.34
C ILE A 406 -19.51 -62.44 -0.62
N LYS A 407 -18.41 -62.46 0.16
CA LYS A 407 -17.99 -63.64 0.94
C LYS A 407 -18.72 -63.81 2.28
N SER A 408 -19.39 -62.76 2.75
CA SER A 408 -20.17 -62.78 4.01
C SER A 408 -21.68 -62.94 3.79
N ALA A 409 -22.13 -62.89 2.54
CA ALA A 409 -23.50 -63.21 2.11
C ALA A 409 -23.53 -64.67 1.62
#